data_AF-A0A8T3B271-F1
#
_entry.id   AF-A0A8T3B271-F1
#
_cell.length_a   1.000
_cell.length_b   1.000
_cell.length_c   1.000
_cell.angle_alpha   90.00
_cell.angle_beta   90.00
_cell.angle_gamma   90.00
#
_symmetry.space_group_name_H-M   'P 1'
#
loop_
_entity.id
_entity.type
_entity.pdbx_description
1 polymer ?
#
loop_
_entity_poly.entity_id
_entity_poly.type
_entity_poly.pdbx_seq_one_letter_code
_entity_poly.pdbx_strand_id
1 'polypeptide(L)'
;MALFLLLLPPLFFFPSLATLPILFPRAPQSLLANLSESNKYPNLPYSAHYFPQQLDHFSYQPKSYSIFYQKFLMNSTFWERGEPIFVYTGNEGDIEWFAANTGFMMDIAPKFRALLVFIEHRYYGTSKPFGEKSYESADKLGYLNSAQALADYAVLIRSLKHNMSAESSPVVVFGGSYGGMLAAWFRLKYPQIAIGALASSAPILQFDDITPWSSFYDGVSQDYKMCRIIDGFPPEVDILTKVFSAASLYYNYSGSQSCFNIGYEADVHGLDGWNWQACTEMVMPMICSHKSMFPPSAYDYKEFGDQCKKTYGVRPRPHWITTEYGGHNIKQVLSRFGSNIIFSNGMKDPWSRGGVLENLSSSIVALVTAKGAHHVDFRSATEEDPTWLIEQRTLEVEIIRSWIDKYREDEMI
;
A
#
# COMPACT_ATOMS: atom_id res chain seq x y z
N MET A 1 -73.24 -10.61 37.83
CA MET A 1 -72.66 -10.81 36.49
C MET A 1 -71.80 -9.58 36.19
N ALA A 2 -70.48 -9.77 36.08
CA ALA A 2 -69.39 -8.86 35.64
C ALA A 2 -69.56 -7.34 35.86
N LEU A 3 -68.98 -6.74 36.90
CA LEU A 3 -67.60 -6.19 37.00
C LEU A 3 -67.20 -5.24 35.84
N PHE A 4 -67.33 -3.94 36.13
CA PHE A 4 -66.58 -2.84 35.52
C PHE A 4 -65.16 -2.83 36.11
N LEU A 5 -64.13 -2.73 35.27
CA LEU A 5 -62.77 -2.39 35.70
C LEU A 5 -62.19 -1.30 34.80
N LEU A 6 -61.80 -0.22 35.48
CA LEU A 6 -61.25 1.03 35.00
C LEU A 6 -59.82 0.86 34.47
N LEU A 7 -59.51 1.67 33.45
CA LEU A 7 -58.18 1.90 32.90
C LEU A 7 -57.32 2.71 33.89
N LEU A 8 -56.11 2.23 34.17
CA LEU A 8 -54.97 3.00 34.68
C LEU A 8 -53.73 2.66 33.82
N PRO A 9 -52.86 3.63 33.48
CA PRO A 9 -51.68 3.40 32.66
C PRO A 9 -50.50 2.90 33.51
N PRO A 10 -49.58 2.07 32.98
CA PRO A 10 -48.38 1.72 33.71
C PRO A 10 -47.28 2.78 33.50
N LEU A 11 -46.77 3.26 34.62
CA LEU A 11 -45.50 3.97 34.77
C LEU A 11 -44.35 3.08 34.29
N PHE A 12 -43.58 3.53 33.30
CA PHE A 12 -42.30 2.92 32.95
C PHE A 12 -41.19 3.51 33.83
N PHE A 13 -40.68 2.68 34.75
CA PHE A 13 -39.42 2.90 35.45
C PHE A 13 -38.26 2.67 34.48
N PHE A 14 -37.38 3.66 34.30
CA PHE A 14 -36.06 3.45 33.70
C PHE A 14 -35.11 2.91 34.78
N PRO A 15 -34.48 1.72 34.60
CA PRO A 15 -33.33 1.37 35.42
C PRO A 15 -32.07 2.03 34.85
N SER A 16 -31.32 2.64 35.76
CA SER A 16 -29.95 3.16 35.64
C SER A 16 -29.06 2.27 34.76
N LEU A 17 -28.35 2.86 33.79
CA LEU A 17 -27.26 2.21 33.06
C LEU A 17 -26.17 1.78 34.06
N ALA A 18 -26.15 0.49 34.41
CA ALA A 18 -24.96 -0.15 34.90
C ALA A 18 -24.00 -0.33 33.72
N THR A 19 -22.83 0.27 33.79
CA THR A 19 -21.71 0.06 32.86
C THR A 19 -21.36 -1.42 32.83
N LEU A 20 -21.74 -2.11 31.76
CA LEU A 20 -21.27 -3.47 31.48
C LEU A 20 -19.77 -3.41 31.17
N PRO A 21 -18.94 -4.23 31.83
CA PRO A 21 -17.53 -4.34 31.48
C PRO A 21 -17.41 -4.97 30.08
N ILE A 22 -16.75 -4.25 29.18
CA ILE A 22 -16.44 -4.71 27.82
C ILE A 22 -15.41 -5.83 27.93
N LEU A 23 -15.85 -7.07 27.73
CA LEU A 23 -14.99 -8.22 27.55
C LEU A 23 -14.56 -8.30 26.08
N PHE A 24 -13.27 -8.17 25.82
CA PHE A 24 -12.67 -8.65 24.58
C PHE A 24 -12.98 -10.15 24.43
N PRO A 25 -13.59 -10.62 23.33
CA PRO A 25 -13.47 -12.02 22.98
C PRO A 25 -11.99 -12.25 22.63
N ARG A 26 -11.26 -12.78 23.60
CA ARG A 26 -9.93 -13.36 23.35
C ARG A 26 -10.14 -14.40 22.25
N ALA A 27 -9.41 -14.29 21.15
CA ALA A 27 -9.40 -15.32 20.12
C ALA A 27 -9.16 -16.68 20.80
N PRO A 28 -9.94 -17.73 20.51
CA PRO A 28 -9.65 -19.06 21.02
C PRO A 28 -8.20 -19.40 20.70
N GLN A 29 -7.40 -19.80 21.69
CA GLN A 29 -6.00 -20.19 21.50
C GLN A 29 -5.83 -21.25 20.38
N SER A 30 -6.89 -22.03 20.11
CA SER A 30 -6.95 -22.99 19.01
C SER A 30 -7.01 -22.37 17.60
N LEU A 31 -7.49 -21.14 17.42
CA LEU A 31 -7.48 -20.41 16.14
C LEU A 31 -6.14 -19.73 15.86
N LEU A 32 -5.41 -19.33 16.92
CA LEU A 32 -4.06 -18.77 16.82
C LEU A 32 -2.99 -19.84 16.55
N ALA A 33 -3.22 -21.08 17.02
CA ALA A 33 -2.26 -22.18 16.88
C ALA A 33 -2.05 -22.65 15.43
N ASN A 34 -3.01 -22.38 14.53
CA ASN A 34 -2.90 -22.73 13.10
C ASN A 34 -2.39 -21.57 12.22
N LEU A 35 -2.08 -20.41 12.79
CA LEU A 35 -1.59 -19.23 12.06
C LEU A 35 -0.05 -19.05 12.18
N SER A 36 0.67 -19.99 12.78
CA SER A 36 2.14 -19.94 12.80
C SER A 36 2.72 -20.55 11.51
N GLU A 37 2.70 -19.79 10.43
CA GLU A 37 3.62 -20.04 9.32
C GLU A 37 5.05 -19.71 9.75
N SER A 38 6.00 -20.49 9.23
CA SER A 38 7.44 -20.42 9.49
C SER A 38 7.97 -18.98 9.40
N ASN A 39 8.69 -18.52 10.44
CA ASN A 39 9.34 -17.20 10.49
C ASN A 39 10.31 -17.00 9.32
N LYS A 40 9.81 -16.47 8.19
CA LYS A 40 10.59 -16.09 7.02
C LYS A 40 11.50 -14.88 7.30
N TYR A 41 11.15 -14.08 8.31
CA TYR A 41 11.91 -12.91 8.78
C TYR A 41 12.13 -12.98 10.30
N PRO A 42 13.14 -13.73 10.79
CA PRO A 42 13.44 -13.76 12.20
C PRO A 42 13.86 -12.36 12.70
N ASN A 43 13.34 -11.96 13.87
CA ASN A 43 13.71 -10.75 14.62
C ASN A 43 13.20 -9.39 14.12
N LEU A 44 12.05 -9.33 13.43
CA LEU A 44 11.39 -8.05 13.24
C LEU A 44 10.97 -7.45 14.59
N PRO A 45 11.31 -6.17 14.89
CA PRO A 45 11.00 -5.52 16.16
C PRO A 45 9.53 -5.12 16.26
N TYR A 46 8.60 -5.93 15.75
CA TYR A 46 7.17 -5.63 15.74
C TYR A 46 6.38 -6.77 16.36
N SER A 47 5.29 -6.43 17.05
CA SER A 47 4.31 -7.39 17.52
C SER A 47 3.18 -7.52 16.49
N ALA A 48 2.82 -8.74 16.11
CA ALA A 48 1.69 -8.99 15.22
C ALA A 48 0.37 -8.98 16.00
N HIS A 49 -0.61 -8.27 15.45
CA HIS A 49 -1.96 -8.12 15.98
C HIS A 49 -2.98 -8.35 14.87
N TYR A 50 -4.22 -8.62 15.27
CA TYR A 50 -5.31 -8.93 14.35
C TYR A 50 -6.55 -8.10 14.71
N PHE A 51 -7.05 -7.34 13.74
CA PHE A 51 -8.21 -6.49 13.87
C PHE A 51 -9.45 -7.16 13.24
N PRO A 52 -10.59 -7.26 13.95
CA PRO A 52 -11.83 -7.78 13.36
C PRO A 52 -12.39 -6.77 12.36
N GLN A 53 -12.19 -7.04 11.08
CA GLN A 53 -12.56 -6.19 9.96
C GLN A 53 -13.87 -6.65 9.32
N GLN A 54 -14.70 -5.70 8.90
CA GLN A 54 -15.90 -6.00 8.12
C GLN A 54 -15.51 -6.43 6.70
N LEU A 55 -16.16 -7.46 6.19
CA LEU A 55 -15.92 -7.97 4.84
C LEU A 55 -16.17 -6.88 3.78
N ASP A 56 -17.26 -6.13 3.92
CA ASP A 56 -17.71 -5.18 2.91
C ASP A 56 -18.21 -3.87 3.52
N HIS A 57 -17.47 -2.79 3.29
CA HIS A 57 -17.77 -1.45 3.79
C HIS A 57 -18.83 -0.69 2.98
N PHE A 58 -19.20 -1.19 1.79
CA PHE A 58 -20.00 -0.43 0.82
C PHE A 58 -21.36 -1.06 0.52
N SER A 59 -21.76 -2.07 1.30
CA SER A 59 -23.06 -2.74 1.19
C SER A 59 -23.60 -3.08 2.58
N TYR A 60 -24.93 -3.11 2.71
CA TYR A 60 -25.64 -3.40 3.96
C TYR A 60 -26.29 -4.79 3.96
N GLN A 61 -25.89 -5.68 3.04
CA GLN A 61 -26.42 -7.05 3.00
C GLN A 61 -25.94 -7.85 4.22
N PRO A 62 -26.67 -8.88 4.67
CA PRO A 62 -26.26 -9.69 5.83
C PRO A 62 -24.83 -10.25 5.71
N LYS A 63 -24.40 -10.63 4.49
CA LYS A 63 -23.03 -11.11 4.23
C LYS A 63 -21.97 -10.03 4.46
N SER A 64 -22.29 -8.75 4.23
CA SER A 64 -21.35 -7.63 4.35
C SER A 64 -20.78 -7.44 5.76
N TYR A 65 -21.57 -7.80 6.78
CA TYR A 65 -21.15 -7.74 8.19
C TYR A 65 -20.32 -8.96 8.65
N SER A 66 -20.01 -9.90 7.76
CA SER A 66 -19.09 -11.00 8.08
C SER A 66 -17.74 -10.43 8.48
N ILE A 67 -17.12 -11.02 9.50
CA ILE A 67 -15.83 -10.54 10.03
C ILE A 67 -14.70 -11.44 9.53
N PHE A 68 -13.63 -10.82 9.06
CA PHE A 68 -12.33 -11.45 8.91
C PHE A 68 -11.30 -10.73 9.78
N TYR A 69 -10.17 -11.38 10.05
CA TYR A 69 -9.12 -10.80 10.88
C TYR A 69 -8.02 -10.22 10.00
N GLN A 70 -7.92 -8.91 9.98
CA GLN A 70 -6.88 -8.18 9.27
C GLN A 70 -5.65 -8.04 10.17
N LYS A 71 -4.50 -8.51 9.70
CA LYS A 71 -3.23 -8.42 10.41
C LYS A 71 -2.69 -7.00 10.36
N PHE A 72 -2.09 -6.57 11.45
CA PHE A 72 -1.22 -5.41 11.48
C PHE A 72 -0.05 -5.64 12.43
N LEU A 73 1.09 -5.04 12.12
CA LEU A 73 2.28 -5.07 12.97
C LEU A 73 2.35 -3.76 13.73
N MET A 74 2.79 -3.82 14.99
CA MET A 74 2.91 -2.64 15.85
C MET A 74 4.24 -2.63 16.58
N ASN A 75 4.90 -1.48 16.61
CA ASN A 75 6.02 -1.19 17.49
C ASN A 75 5.74 0.10 18.26
N SER A 76 5.71 -0.01 19.58
CA SER A 76 5.51 1.10 20.51
C SER A 76 6.77 1.42 21.33
N THR A 77 7.95 0.96 20.90
CA THR A 77 9.20 1.09 21.66
C THR A 77 9.54 2.53 22.02
N PHE A 78 9.28 3.47 21.09
CA PHE A 78 9.57 4.89 21.26
C PHE A 78 8.34 5.74 21.57
N TRP A 79 7.16 5.13 21.60
CA TRP A 79 5.91 5.88 21.59
C TRP A 79 5.49 6.36 22.98
N GLU A 80 5.06 7.61 23.04
CA GLU A 80 4.41 8.22 24.21
C GLU A 80 2.99 8.64 23.85
N ARG A 81 2.08 8.62 24.83
CA ARG A 81 0.66 8.96 24.59
C ARG A 81 0.54 10.39 24.04
N GLY A 82 -0.21 10.55 22.95
CA GLY A 82 -0.42 11.83 22.27
C GLY A 82 0.64 12.13 21.20
N GLU A 83 1.72 11.35 21.13
CA GLU A 83 2.70 11.45 20.05
C GLU A 83 2.18 10.81 18.75
N PRO A 84 2.76 11.16 17.59
CA PRO A 84 2.26 10.73 16.28
C PRO A 84 2.19 9.21 16.11
N ILE A 85 1.31 8.79 15.21
CA ILE A 85 1.23 7.40 14.74
C ILE A 85 1.67 7.40 13.27
N PHE A 86 2.73 6.67 12.97
CA PHE A 86 3.20 6.42 11.61
C PHE A 86 2.63 5.11 11.11
N VAL A 87 1.82 5.19 10.06
CA VAL A 87 1.08 4.05 9.52
C VAL A 87 1.56 3.72 8.12
N TYR A 88 2.12 2.54 7.92
CA TYR A 88 2.36 2.02 6.58
C TYR A 88 1.08 1.40 6.02
N THR A 89 0.61 1.91 4.89
CA THR A 89 -0.51 1.33 4.14
C THR A 89 0.00 0.16 3.31
N GLY A 90 -0.03 -1.04 3.91
CA GLY A 90 0.45 -2.28 3.29
C GLY A 90 -0.17 -2.51 1.92
N ASN A 91 0.58 -3.12 1.02
CA ASN A 91 0.19 -3.23 -0.38
C ASN A 91 0.17 -4.69 -0.83
N GLU A 92 0.55 -4.99 -2.07
CA GLU A 92 0.43 -6.29 -2.73
C GLU A 92 1.42 -7.35 -2.22
N GLY A 93 1.39 -7.65 -0.92
CA GLY A 93 2.29 -8.65 -0.35
C GLY A 93 2.17 -8.84 1.16
N ASP A 94 3.05 -9.70 1.68
CA ASP A 94 3.22 -9.98 3.11
C ASP A 94 3.68 -8.73 3.87
N ILE A 95 2.95 -8.36 4.94
CA ILE A 95 3.23 -7.14 5.70
C ILE A 95 4.59 -7.17 6.40
N GLU A 96 5.09 -8.35 6.79
CA GLU A 96 6.42 -8.50 7.36
C GLU A 96 7.51 -8.14 6.37
N TRP A 97 7.32 -8.46 5.08
CA TRP A 97 8.29 -8.08 4.05
C TRP A 97 8.40 -6.56 3.93
N PHE A 98 7.26 -5.85 3.94
CA PHE A 98 7.26 -4.39 3.90
C PHE A 98 7.90 -3.80 5.17
N ALA A 99 7.58 -4.34 6.35
CA ALA A 99 8.18 -3.90 7.62
C ALA A 99 9.70 -4.16 7.67
N ALA A 100 10.18 -5.27 7.09
CA ALA A 100 11.60 -5.58 6.99
C ALA A 100 12.38 -4.65 6.06
N ASN A 101 11.72 -4.10 5.04
CA ASN A 101 12.36 -3.29 4.01
C ASN A 101 12.09 -1.77 4.15
N THR A 102 11.18 -1.37 5.03
CA THR A 102 10.83 0.03 5.31
C THR A 102 11.52 0.50 6.60
N GLY A 103 12.85 0.44 6.61
CA GLY A 103 13.67 0.84 7.76
C GLY A 103 13.57 2.31 8.12
N PHE A 104 13.31 3.18 7.14
CA PHE A 104 13.18 4.61 7.34
C PHE A 104 12.17 4.98 8.46
N MET A 105 11.01 4.32 8.50
CA MET A 105 10.01 4.55 9.56
C MET A 105 10.58 4.24 10.96
N MET A 106 11.38 3.17 11.08
CA MET A 106 12.06 2.83 12.32
C MET A 106 13.14 3.85 12.67
N ASP A 107 13.94 4.29 11.69
CA ASP A 107 15.03 5.26 11.89
C ASP A 107 14.53 6.62 12.38
N ILE A 108 13.33 7.04 11.95
CA ILE A 108 12.76 8.33 12.34
C ILE A 108 11.85 8.25 13.57
N ALA A 109 11.40 7.05 13.97
CA ALA A 109 10.49 6.86 15.11
C ALA A 109 10.99 7.51 16.41
N PRO A 110 12.27 7.40 16.82
CA PRO A 110 12.77 8.07 18.02
C PRO A 110 12.69 9.59 17.95
N LYS A 111 12.88 10.18 16.76
CA LYS A 111 12.84 11.65 16.57
C LYS A 111 11.45 12.23 16.77
N PHE A 112 10.43 11.42 16.50
CA PHE A 112 9.02 11.81 16.61
C PHE A 112 8.33 11.19 17.83
N ARG A 113 9.01 10.31 18.58
CA ARG A 113 8.40 9.43 19.59
C ARG A 113 7.16 8.72 19.02
N ALA A 114 7.25 8.25 17.78
CA ALA A 114 6.10 7.78 17.02
C ALA A 114 5.75 6.31 17.32
N LEU A 115 4.45 6.01 17.29
CA LEU A 115 3.95 4.63 17.22
C LEU A 115 4.08 4.17 15.77
N LEU A 116 4.69 3.01 15.55
CA LEU A 116 4.77 2.42 14.21
C LEU A 116 3.69 1.36 14.04
N VAL A 117 2.94 1.47 12.95
CA VAL A 117 1.89 0.53 12.58
C VAL A 117 2.04 0.17 11.12
N PHE A 118 2.11 -1.12 10.79
CA PHE A 118 2.06 -1.61 9.41
C PHE A 118 0.78 -2.42 9.24
N ILE A 119 -0.15 -1.94 8.41
CA ILE A 119 -1.44 -2.61 8.23
C ILE A 119 -1.39 -3.48 6.98
N GLU A 120 -1.63 -4.79 7.11
CA GLU A 120 -1.66 -5.70 5.98
C GLU A 120 -2.88 -5.42 5.08
N HIS A 121 -2.67 -5.41 3.77
CA HIS A 121 -3.75 -5.23 2.81
C HIS A 121 -4.68 -6.46 2.82
N ARG A 122 -6.00 -6.25 2.73
CA ARG A 122 -6.94 -7.37 2.57
C ARG A 122 -6.53 -8.26 1.39
N TYR A 123 -6.74 -9.56 1.52
CA TYR A 123 -6.33 -10.65 0.61
C TYR A 123 -4.84 -10.99 0.60
N TYR A 124 -3.94 -10.11 1.02
CA TYR A 124 -2.52 -10.38 1.03
C TYR A 124 -2.06 -10.96 2.37
N GLY A 125 -0.94 -11.68 2.34
CA GLY A 125 -0.39 -12.39 3.50
C GLY A 125 -1.44 -13.27 4.18
N THR A 126 -1.69 -12.99 5.46
CA THR A 126 -2.65 -13.74 6.29
C THR A 126 -4.04 -13.09 6.36
N SER A 127 -4.18 -11.87 5.85
CA SER A 127 -5.40 -11.05 5.91
C SER A 127 -6.42 -11.43 4.85
N LYS A 128 -6.74 -12.72 4.75
CA LYS A 128 -7.58 -13.33 3.71
C LYS A 128 -9.05 -13.42 4.17
N PRO A 129 -10.02 -12.68 3.59
CA PRO A 129 -11.39 -12.65 4.10
C PRO A 129 -12.15 -13.99 4.11
N PHE A 130 -11.74 -14.93 3.25
CA PHE A 130 -12.29 -16.28 3.19
C PHE A 130 -11.23 -17.35 3.44
N GLY A 131 -10.14 -17.01 4.14
CA GLY A 131 -8.97 -17.89 4.32
C GLY A 131 -8.40 -18.36 2.99
N GLU A 132 -8.00 -19.63 2.90
CA GLU A 132 -7.44 -20.24 1.68
C GLU A 132 -8.39 -20.21 0.47
N LYS A 133 -9.68 -19.98 0.69
CA LYS A 133 -10.67 -19.89 -0.39
C LYS A 133 -10.80 -18.48 -0.97
N SER A 134 -10.03 -17.50 -0.50
CA SER A 134 -10.18 -16.10 -0.93
C SER A 134 -9.98 -15.88 -2.43
N TYR A 135 -9.19 -16.75 -3.07
CA TYR A 135 -8.86 -16.72 -4.49
C TYR A 135 -9.67 -17.71 -5.35
N GLU A 136 -10.59 -18.47 -4.74
CA GLU A 136 -11.29 -19.58 -5.42
C GLU A 136 -12.25 -19.09 -6.51
N SER A 137 -12.77 -17.88 -6.39
CA SER A 137 -13.83 -17.39 -7.28
C SER A 137 -13.99 -15.86 -7.26
N ALA A 138 -14.59 -15.32 -8.32
CA ALA A 138 -14.84 -13.89 -8.49
C ALA A 138 -15.78 -13.30 -7.43
N ASP A 139 -16.74 -14.06 -6.89
CA ASP A 139 -17.62 -13.61 -5.81
C ASP A 139 -16.90 -13.46 -4.47
N LYS A 140 -15.79 -14.19 -4.30
CA LYS A 140 -14.91 -14.04 -3.14
C LYS A 140 -13.87 -12.97 -3.39
N LEU A 141 -13.30 -12.86 -4.58
CA LEU A 141 -12.37 -11.79 -4.93
C LEU A 141 -13.04 -10.42 -5.10
N GLY A 142 -14.36 -10.36 -5.23
CA GLY A 142 -15.12 -9.11 -5.38
C GLY A 142 -14.90 -8.05 -4.29
N TYR A 143 -14.41 -8.45 -3.11
CA TYR A 143 -14.08 -7.51 -2.02
C TYR A 143 -12.61 -7.08 -2.01
N LEU A 144 -11.79 -7.53 -2.97
CA LEU A 144 -10.43 -7.06 -3.21
C LEU A 144 -10.47 -5.85 -4.16
N ASN A 145 -10.44 -4.66 -3.58
CA ASN A 145 -10.27 -3.39 -4.28
C ASN A 145 -9.71 -2.31 -3.34
N SER A 146 -9.20 -1.21 -3.92
CA SER A 146 -8.54 -0.12 -3.21
C SER A 146 -9.50 0.62 -2.29
N ALA A 147 -10.75 0.85 -2.69
CA ALA A 147 -11.73 1.54 -1.85
C ALA A 147 -11.99 0.77 -0.54
N GLN A 148 -12.12 -0.55 -0.62
CA GLN A 148 -12.27 -1.43 0.53
C GLN A 148 -11.02 -1.44 1.41
N ALA A 149 -9.83 -1.50 0.83
CA ALA A 149 -8.57 -1.44 1.57
C ALA A 149 -8.38 -0.08 2.29
N LEU A 150 -8.71 1.04 1.64
CA LEU A 150 -8.67 2.36 2.27
C LEU A 150 -9.67 2.46 3.43
N ALA A 151 -10.88 1.91 3.27
CA ALA A 151 -11.86 1.83 4.36
C ALA A 151 -11.37 0.95 5.52
N ASP A 152 -10.66 -0.15 5.23
CA ASP A 152 -10.03 -0.97 6.26
C ASP A 152 -9.05 -0.19 7.11
N TYR A 153 -8.11 0.52 6.48
CA TYR A 153 -7.14 1.36 7.17
C TYR A 153 -7.84 2.42 8.02
N ALA A 154 -8.88 3.07 7.49
CA ALA A 154 -9.63 4.09 8.20
C ALA A 154 -10.27 3.56 9.49
N VAL A 155 -10.96 2.41 9.40
CA VAL A 155 -11.62 1.80 10.56
C VAL A 155 -10.59 1.31 11.58
N LEU A 156 -9.51 0.66 11.12
CA LEU A 156 -8.46 0.15 12.00
C LEU A 156 -7.76 1.29 12.74
N ILE A 157 -7.31 2.34 12.04
CA ILE A 157 -6.62 3.49 12.65
C ILE A 157 -7.52 4.17 13.69
N ARG A 158 -8.81 4.39 13.38
CA ARG A 158 -9.75 5.00 14.34
C ARG A 158 -9.94 4.13 15.58
N SER A 159 -10.10 2.82 15.40
CA SER A 159 -10.30 1.89 16.50
C SER A 159 -9.03 1.75 17.35
N LEU A 160 -7.85 1.75 16.72
CA LEU A 160 -6.56 1.75 17.39
C LEU A 160 -6.38 3.01 18.25
N LYS A 161 -6.62 4.20 17.67
CA LYS A 161 -6.56 5.48 18.41
C LYS A 161 -7.46 5.44 19.64
N HIS A 162 -8.70 4.96 19.49
CA HIS A 162 -9.64 4.85 20.61
C HIS A 162 -9.14 3.90 21.71
N ASN A 163 -8.73 2.69 21.32
CA ASN A 163 -8.28 1.67 22.27
C ASN A 163 -7.01 2.06 23.03
N MET A 164 -6.18 2.94 22.45
CA MET A 164 -4.94 3.41 23.05
C MET A 164 -5.08 4.76 23.77
N SER A 165 -6.30 5.33 23.82
CA SER A 165 -6.56 6.69 24.32
C SER A 165 -5.64 7.72 23.64
N ALA A 166 -5.54 7.60 22.31
CA ALA A 166 -4.66 8.34 21.43
C ALA A 166 -5.46 9.14 20.40
N GLU A 167 -6.68 9.58 20.73
CA GLU A 167 -7.57 10.32 19.83
C GLU A 167 -6.93 11.62 19.29
N SER A 168 -6.10 12.28 20.10
CA SER A 168 -5.34 13.48 19.72
C SER A 168 -4.01 13.19 19.02
N SER A 169 -3.59 11.92 18.89
CA SER A 169 -2.34 11.61 18.18
C SER A 169 -2.49 11.89 16.67
N PRO A 170 -1.64 12.73 16.06
CA PRO A 170 -1.66 12.91 14.61
C PRO A 170 -1.22 11.64 13.90
N VAL A 171 -1.82 11.34 12.75
CA VAL A 171 -1.46 10.16 11.95
C VAL A 171 -0.81 10.60 10.65
N VAL A 172 0.37 10.05 10.34
CA VAL A 172 1.03 10.22 9.03
C VAL A 172 1.08 8.87 8.36
N VAL A 173 0.61 8.80 7.11
CA VAL A 173 0.60 7.54 6.34
C VAL A 173 1.80 7.46 5.40
N PHE A 174 2.34 6.26 5.24
CA PHE A 174 3.51 5.95 4.44
C PHE A 174 3.18 4.82 3.48
N GLY A 175 3.77 4.84 2.28
CA GLY A 175 3.68 3.70 1.39
C GLY A 175 4.62 3.82 0.19
N GLY A 176 5.15 2.68 -0.25
CA GLY A 176 5.95 2.55 -1.47
C GLY A 176 5.13 1.89 -2.59
N SER A 177 5.37 2.23 -3.85
CA SER A 177 4.68 1.61 -5.01
C SER A 177 3.15 1.79 -4.94
N TYR A 178 2.35 0.73 -5.11
CA TYR A 178 0.90 0.74 -4.86
C TYR A 178 0.57 1.14 -3.41
N GLY A 179 1.41 0.80 -2.44
CA GLY A 179 1.30 1.34 -1.07
C GLY A 179 1.40 2.86 -1.04
N GLY A 180 2.24 3.46 -1.88
CA GLY A 180 2.33 4.91 -2.02
C GLY A 180 1.10 5.51 -2.69
N MET A 181 0.51 4.82 -3.66
CA MET A 181 -0.78 5.20 -4.25
C MET A 181 -1.87 5.17 -3.17
N LEU A 182 -1.93 4.11 -2.36
CA LEU A 182 -2.83 4.00 -1.22
C LEU A 182 -2.62 5.11 -0.18
N ALA A 183 -1.37 5.44 0.18
CA ALA A 183 -1.08 6.51 1.12
C ALA A 183 -1.58 7.88 0.59
N ALA A 184 -1.32 8.19 -0.67
CA ALA A 184 -1.78 9.43 -1.31
C ALA A 184 -3.32 9.48 -1.38
N TRP A 185 -3.97 8.39 -1.81
CA TRP A 185 -5.42 8.30 -1.89
C TRP A 185 -6.08 8.31 -0.51
N PHE A 186 -5.44 7.72 0.50
CA PHE A 186 -5.90 7.75 1.88
C PHE A 186 -5.91 9.17 2.42
N ARG A 187 -4.82 9.94 2.22
CA ARG A 187 -4.79 11.36 2.60
C ARG A 187 -5.84 12.18 1.84
N LEU A 188 -6.08 11.88 0.56
CA LEU A 188 -7.10 12.56 -0.24
C LEU A 188 -8.53 12.27 0.24
N LYS A 189 -8.84 11.03 0.60
CA LYS A 189 -10.21 10.58 0.93
C LYS A 189 -10.55 10.63 2.42
N TYR A 190 -9.55 10.51 3.29
CA TYR A 190 -9.68 10.51 4.74
C TYR A 190 -8.77 11.56 5.42
N PRO A 191 -8.80 12.85 5.00
CA PRO A 191 -7.95 13.88 5.56
C PRO A 191 -8.20 14.18 7.05
N GLN A 192 -9.36 13.78 7.57
CA GLN A 192 -9.72 13.84 8.99
C GLN A 192 -9.07 12.72 9.83
N ILE A 193 -8.50 11.69 9.20
CA ILE A 193 -7.83 10.57 9.89
C ILE A 193 -6.32 10.72 9.84
N ALA A 194 -5.75 10.97 8.65
CA ALA A 194 -4.32 11.13 8.45
C ALA A 194 -4.00 12.56 8.04
N ILE A 195 -3.10 13.24 8.77
CA ILE A 195 -2.75 14.65 8.58
C ILE A 195 -1.78 14.89 7.42
N GLY A 196 -1.11 13.85 6.94
CA GLY A 196 -0.22 13.89 5.79
C GLY A 196 0.16 12.50 5.29
N ALA A 197 0.72 12.45 4.08
CA ALA A 197 1.18 11.22 3.43
C ALA A 197 2.59 11.37 2.82
N LEU A 198 3.43 10.36 3.02
CA LEU A 198 4.64 10.16 2.24
C LEU A 198 4.41 9.01 1.25
N ALA A 199 4.19 9.37 -0.01
CA ALA A 199 3.90 8.47 -1.11
C ALA A 199 5.15 8.27 -1.98
N SER A 200 5.95 7.25 -1.65
CA SER A 200 7.22 7.00 -2.32
C SER A 200 7.07 6.12 -3.54
N SER A 201 7.62 6.59 -4.66
CA SER A 201 7.60 5.92 -5.96
C SER A 201 6.19 5.44 -6.36
N ALA A 202 5.20 6.31 -6.14
CA ALA A 202 3.78 6.02 -6.33
C ALA A 202 3.32 6.40 -7.76
N PRO A 203 3.04 5.43 -8.65
CA PRO A 203 2.72 5.71 -10.05
C PRO A 203 1.23 6.10 -10.25
N ILE A 204 0.74 7.11 -9.53
CA ILE A 204 -0.68 7.52 -9.56
C ILE A 204 -1.15 8.07 -10.92
N LEU A 205 -0.24 8.35 -11.85
CA LEU A 205 -0.51 8.81 -13.21
C LEU A 205 -0.45 7.68 -14.24
N GLN A 206 -0.17 6.43 -13.86
CA GLN A 206 0.00 5.30 -14.78
C GLN A 206 -1.34 4.68 -15.26
N PHE A 207 -2.33 5.52 -15.54
CA PHE A 207 -3.67 5.08 -15.93
C PHE A 207 -4.13 5.80 -17.20
N ASP A 208 -5.07 5.17 -17.92
CA ASP A 208 -5.58 5.66 -19.21
C ASP A 208 -4.42 6.06 -20.13
N ASP A 209 -4.48 7.25 -20.72
CA ASP A 209 -3.43 7.89 -21.52
C ASP A 209 -2.80 9.10 -20.81
N ILE A 210 -2.89 9.18 -19.47
CA ILE A 210 -2.32 10.28 -18.67
C ILE A 210 -0.80 10.37 -18.88
N THR A 211 -0.13 9.22 -18.95
CA THR A 211 1.27 9.10 -19.33
C THR A 211 1.39 8.20 -20.57
N PRO A 212 2.42 8.40 -21.42
CA PRO A 212 2.63 7.52 -22.56
C PRO A 212 2.79 6.06 -22.11
N TRP A 213 2.09 5.13 -22.76
CA TRP A 213 2.14 3.70 -22.39
C TRP A 213 3.53 3.08 -22.51
N SER A 214 4.44 3.67 -23.31
CA SER A 214 5.81 3.19 -23.42
C SER A 214 6.72 3.61 -22.26
N SER A 215 6.27 4.55 -21.42
CA SER A 215 7.11 5.25 -20.45
C SER A 215 7.87 4.27 -19.54
N PHE A 216 7.18 3.25 -19.03
CA PHE A 216 7.80 2.26 -18.14
C PHE A 216 8.99 1.55 -18.82
N TYR A 217 8.77 0.89 -19.97
CA TYR A 217 9.80 0.11 -20.65
C TYR A 217 10.89 0.97 -21.31
N ASP A 218 10.55 2.17 -21.77
CA ASP A 218 11.54 3.17 -22.20
C ASP A 218 12.43 3.54 -21.00
N GLY A 219 11.86 3.63 -19.80
CA GLY A 219 12.58 3.87 -18.56
C GLY A 219 13.51 2.74 -18.15
N VAL A 220 13.03 1.49 -18.23
CA VAL A 220 13.88 0.30 -18.02
C VAL A 220 15.05 0.29 -19.00
N SER A 221 14.80 0.63 -20.26
CA SER A 221 15.84 0.66 -21.31
C SER A 221 16.91 1.75 -21.09
N GLN A 222 16.57 2.79 -20.33
CA GLN A 222 17.50 3.87 -19.97
C GLN A 222 18.35 3.52 -18.74
N ASP A 223 18.03 2.48 -17.97
CA ASP A 223 18.91 1.99 -16.91
C ASP A 223 20.01 1.10 -17.49
N TYR A 224 21.09 1.74 -17.92
CA TYR A 224 22.15 1.21 -18.78
C TYR A 224 22.89 -0.05 -18.28
N LYS A 225 22.64 -0.59 -17.09
CA LYS A 225 23.47 -1.69 -16.54
C LYS A 225 23.40 -2.96 -17.40
N MET A 226 22.20 -3.40 -17.78
CA MET A 226 22.05 -4.59 -18.62
C MET A 226 22.53 -4.33 -20.05
N CYS A 227 22.18 -3.17 -20.63
CA CYS A 227 22.66 -2.79 -21.96
C CYS A 227 24.19 -2.72 -22.01
N ARG A 228 24.87 -2.13 -21.01
CA ARG A 228 26.34 -2.09 -20.95
C ARG A 228 26.98 -3.47 -20.91
N ILE A 229 26.35 -4.44 -20.24
CA ILE A 229 26.84 -5.82 -20.26
C ILE A 229 26.68 -6.40 -21.67
N ILE A 230 25.51 -6.26 -22.29
CA ILE A 230 25.22 -6.77 -23.64
C ILE A 230 26.15 -6.12 -24.69
N ASP A 231 26.25 -4.80 -24.68
CA ASP A 231 27.02 -3.98 -25.61
C ASP A 231 28.53 -4.09 -25.39
N GLY A 232 28.95 -4.55 -24.21
CA GLY A 232 30.36 -4.77 -23.87
C GLY A 232 30.97 -6.02 -24.53
N PHE A 233 30.14 -6.92 -25.07
CA PHE A 233 30.63 -8.12 -25.75
C PHE A 233 30.96 -7.85 -27.22
N PRO A 234 32.00 -8.52 -27.78
CA PRO A 234 32.28 -8.49 -29.21
C PRO A 234 31.09 -8.92 -30.08
N PRO A 235 30.99 -8.45 -31.34
CA PRO A 235 29.89 -8.82 -32.26
C PRO A 235 29.72 -10.33 -32.48
N GLU A 236 30.79 -11.10 -32.35
CA GLU A 236 30.84 -12.55 -32.63
C GLU A 236 30.26 -13.40 -31.51
N VAL A 237 30.09 -12.85 -30.31
CA VAL A 237 29.48 -13.56 -29.17
C VAL A 237 27.99 -13.72 -29.42
N ASP A 238 27.47 -14.93 -29.18
CA ASP A 238 26.07 -15.23 -29.42
C ASP A 238 25.14 -14.42 -28.48
N ILE A 239 23.95 -14.10 -29.00
CA ILE A 239 22.98 -13.25 -28.30
C ILE A 239 22.56 -13.88 -26.96
N LEU A 240 22.44 -15.20 -26.89
CA LEU A 240 22.02 -15.88 -25.67
C LEU A 240 23.07 -15.72 -24.55
N THR A 241 24.36 -15.81 -24.86
CA THR A 241 25.45 -15.56 -23.91
C THR A 241 25.45 -14.12 -23.40
N LYS A 242 25.21 -13.14 -24.29
CA LYS A 242 25.10 -11.72 -23.91
C LYS A 242 23.94 -11.49 -22.94
N VAL A 243 22.75 -12.01 -23.30
CA VAL A 243 21.55 -11.89 -22.47
C VAL A 243 21.68 -12.66 -21.16
N PHE A 244 22.26 -13.87 -21.18
CA PHE A 244 22.52 -14.66 -19.98
C PHE A 244 23.46 -13.94 -19.01
N SER A 245 24.52 -13.31 -19.54
CA SER A 245 25.45 -12.52 -18.74
C SER A 245 24.77 -11.30 -18.11
N ALA A 246 23.91 -10.60 -18.85
CA ALA A 246 23.14 -9.48 -18.31
C ALA A 246 22.12 -9.94 -17.27
N ALA A 247 21.39 -11.04 -17.53
CA ALA A 247 20.43 -11.63 -16.60
C ALA A 247 21.11 -12.17 -15.32
N SER A 248 22.35 -12.63 -15.42
CA SER A 248 23.15 -13.11 -14.27
C SER A 248 23.41 -12.04 -13.23
N LEU A 249 23.38 -10.75 -13.60
CA LEU A 249 23.44 -9.64 -12.65
C LEU A 249 22.32 -9.73 -11.59
N TYR A 250 21.16 -10.27 -11.97
CA TYR A 250 20.00 -10.40 -11.10
C TYR A 250 19.83 -11.84 -10.61
N TYR A 251 19.75 -12.80 -11.53
CA TYR A 251 19.43 -14.20 -11.22
C TYR A 251 20.62 -15.01 -10.69
N ASN A 252 21.85 -14.50 -10.82
CA ASN A 252 23.06 -15.18 -10.33
C ASN A 252 24.06 -14.24 -9.65
N TYR A 253 23.58 -13.19 -8.99
CA TYR A 253 24.48 -12.23 -8.34
C TYR A 253 25.43 -12.91 -7.33
N SER A 254 24.94 -13.92 -6.60
CA SER A 254 25.73 -14.73 -5.67
C SER A 254 26.68 -15.74 -6.33
N GLY A 255 26.57 -15.97 -7.64
CA GLY A 255 27.29 -17.02 -8.37
C GLY A 255 26.90 -18.45 -8.00
N SER A 256 25.83 -18.63 -7.21
CA SER A 256 25.42 -19.93 -6.66
C SER A 256 24.44 -20.71 -7.55
N GLN A 257 23.89 -20.08 -8.59
CA GLN A 257 22.94 -20.72 -9.50
C GLN A 257 23.68 -21.33 -10.69
N SER A 258 23.40 -22.60 -10.99
CA SER A 258 23.96 -23.32 -12.14
C SER A 258 23.14 -23.13 -13.42
N CYS A 259 21.86 -22.76 -13.32
CA CYS A 259 20.97 -22.43 -14.43
C CYS A 259 19.83 -21.49 -13.97
N PHE A 260 19.14 -20.83 -14.92
CA PHE A 260 17.92 -20.07 -14.63
C PHE A 260 16.69 -20.91 -14.91
N ASN A 261 15.89 -21.15 -13.88
CA ASN A 261 14.59 -21.75 -14.06
C ASN A 261 13.59 -20.67 -14.52
N ILE A 262 13.24 -20.70 -15.80
CA ILE A 262 12.30 -19.75 -16.42
C ILE A 262 10.85 -20.25 -16.29
N GLY A 263 10.64 -21.45 -15.73
CA GLY A 263 9.34 -22.07 -15.55
C GLY A 263 8.83 -21.97 -14.11
N TYR A 264 7.72 -21.25 -13.94
CA TYR A 264 6.82 -21.24 -12.77
C TYR A 264 7.53 -21.03 -11.42
N GLU A 265 7.69 -19.76 -11.03
CA GLU A 265 7.88 -19.45 -9.63
C GLU A 265 6.55 -19.66 -8.89
N ALA A 266 6.60 -20.28 -7.72
CA ALA A 266 5.47 -20.27 -6.80
C ALA A 266 5.06 -18.81 -6.54
N ASP A 267 3.77 -18.53 -6.36
CA ASP A 267 3.31 -17.17 -6.04
C ASP A 267 3.76 -16.77 -4.62
N VAL A 268 5.02 -16.40 -4.47
CA VAL A 268 5.62 -16.00 -3.18
C VAL A 268 5.25 -14.56 -2.80
N HIS A 269 4.56 -13.83 -3.68
CA HIS A 269 4.34 -12.39 -3.57
C HIS A 269 2.86 -11.96 -3.62
N GLY A 270 1.90 -12.88 -3.74
CA GLY A 270 0.48 -12.54 -3.85
C GLY A 270 0.08 -12.03 -5.25
N LEU A 271 0.80 -12.47 -6.28
CA LEU A 271 0.54 -12.23 -7.69
C LEU A 271 -0.92 -12.54 -8.06
N ASP A 272 -1.56 -13.55 -7.45
CA ASP A 272 -2.97 -13.87 -7.70
C ASP A 272 -3.91 -12.71 -7.31
N GLY A 273 -3.63 -12.01 -6.20
CA GLY A 273 -4.38 -10.84 -5.77
C GLY A 273 -4.14 -9.64 -6.66
N TRP A 274 -2.87 -9.41 -7.01
CA TRP A 274 -2.50 -8.32 -7.89
C TRP A 274 -3.08 -8.48 -9.30
N ASN A 275 -3.07 -9.71 -9.83
CA ASN A 275 -3.66 -10.05 -11.12
C ASN A 275 -5.17 -9.77 -11.14
N TRP A 276 -5.89 -10.08 -10.05
CA TRP A 276 -7.30 -9.70 -9.92
C TRP A 276 -7.48 -8.18 -9.92
N GLN A 277 -6.68 -7.44 -9.14
CA GLN A 277 -6.74 -5.98 -9.11
C GLN A 277 -6.45 -5.38 -10.49
N ALA A 278 -5.44 -5.87 -11.21
CA ALA A 278 -5.11 -5.45 -12.56
C ALA A 278 -6.23 -5.78 -13.56
N CYS A 279 -6.94 -6.90 -13.37
CA CYS A 279 -8.10 -7.28 -14.17
C CYS A 279 -9.41 -6.58 -13.79
N THR A 280 -9.41 -5.68 -12.79
CA THR A 280 -10.62 -5.00 -12.32
C THR A 280 -10.48 -3.49 -12.30
N GLU A 281 -9.52 -2.94 -11.55
CA GLU A 281 -9.36 -1.49 -11.34
C GLU A 281 -7.94 -0.98 -11.60
N MET A 282 -6.89 -1.76 -11.32
CA MET A 282 -5.48 -1.38 -11.54
C MET A 282 -5.06 -1.60 -13.00
N VAL A 283 -5.89 -1.13 -13.94
CA VAL A 283 -5.65 -1.28 -15.37
C VAL A 283 -4.61 -0.25 -15.81
N MET A 284 -3.37 -0.68 -15.89
CA MET A 284 -2.21 0.17 -16.21
C MET A 284 -1.61 -0.25 -17.56
N PRO A 285 -2.01 0.40 -18.67
CA PRO A 285 -1.50 0.04 -19.99
C PRO A 285 0.00 0.30 -20.09
N MET A 286 0.73 -0.69 -20.60
CA MET A 286 2.16 -0.61 -20.82
C MET A 286 2.52 -1.29 -22.14
N ILE A 287 3.39 -0.65 -22.93
CA ILE A 287 3.90 -1.19 -24.20
C ILE A 287 5.42 -1.06 -24.28
N CYS A 288 6.05 -1.92 -25.08
CA CYS A 288 7.43 -1.76 -25.47
C CYS A 288 7.49 -0.93 -26.75
N SER A 289 8.17 0.22 -26.72
CA SER A 289 8.34 1.03 -27.92
C SER A 289 9.45 0.48 -28.82
N HIS A 290 9.52 0.97 -30.06
CA HIS A 290 10.66 0.74 -30.96
C HIS A 290 11.98 1.33 -30.45
N LYS A 291 11.94 2.21 -29.44
CA LYS A 291 13.14 2.77 -28.80
C LYS A 291 13.57 1.98 -27.58
N SER A 292 12.70 1.11 -27.06
CA SER A 292 13.05 0.25 -25.93
C SER A 292 14.02 -0.85 -26.36
N MET A 293 14.75 -1.42 -25.40
CA MET A 293 15.62 -2.58 -25.65
C MET A 293 14.83 -3.89 -25.84
N PHE A 294 13.50 -3.82 -25.70
CA PHE A 294 12.60 -4.97 -25.80
C PHE A 294 11.90 -5.02 -27.17
N PRO A 295 11.46 -6.21 -27.62
CA PRO A 295 10.63 -6.32 -28.81
C PRO A 295 9.40 -5.41 -28.71
N PRO A 296 9.08 -4.63 -29.75
CA PRO A 296 7.91 -3.75 -29.73
C PRO A 296 6.63 -4.53 -29.46
N SER A 297 5.76 -3.98 -28.62
CA SER A 297 4.48 -4.57 -28.28
C SER A 297 3.36 -3.54 -28.39
N ALA A 298 2.12 -4.02 -28.47
CA ALA A 298 0.93 -3.19 -28.45
C ALA A 298 0.07 -3.57 -27.25
N TYR A 299 -0.76 -2.63 -26.79
CA TYR A 299 -1.76 -2.88 -25.76
C TYR A 299 -3.14 -2.76 -26.38
N ASP A 300 -3.95 -3.81 -26.23
CA ASP A 300 -5.32 -3.85 -26.70
C ASP A 300 -6.26 -4.09 -25.51
N TYR A 301 -7.10 -3.10 -25.21
CA TYR A 301 -8.07 -3.18 -24.10
C TYR A 301 -9.10 -4.31 -24.28
N LYS A 302 -9.47 -4.62 -25.52
CA LYS A 302 -10.42 -5.71 -25.81
C LYS A 302 -9.76 -7.06 -25.55
N GLU A 303 -8.54 -7.27 -26.04
CA GLU A 303 -7.78 -8.50 -25.78
C GLU A 303 -7.53 -8.69 -24.29
N PHE A 304 -7.04 -7.65 -23.61
CA PHE A 304 -6.86 -7.66 -22.16
C PHE A 304 -8.17 -7.96 -21.42
N GLY A 305 -9.27 -7.32 -21.83
CA GLY A 305 -10.58 -7.55 -21.26
C GLY A 305 -11.14 -8.96 -21.51
N ASP A 306 -10.87 -9.55 -22.68
CA ASP A 306 -11.25 -10.92 -23.02
C ASP A 306 -10.44 -11.93 -22.18
N GLN A 307 -9.14 -11.66 -21.95
CA GLN A 307 -8.30 -12.47 -21.07
C GLN A 307 -8.77 -12.41 -19.62
N CYS A 308 -9.06 -11.22 -19.08
CA CYS A 308 -9.62 -11.10 -17.73
C CYS A 308 -10.99 -11.77 -17.60
N LYS A 309 -11.83 -11.69 -18.64
CA LYS A 309 -13.13 -12.39 -18.67
C LYS A 309 -12.96 -13.90 -18.65
N LYS A 310 -11.93 -14.42 -19.33
CA LYS A 310 -11.59 -15.85 -19.33
C LYS A 310 -11.03 -16.33 -18.00
N THR A 311 -10.10 -15.57 -17.39
CA THR A 311 -9.46 -15.96 -16.12
C THR A 311 -10.40 -15.83 -14.93
N TYR A 312 -11.11 -14.70 -14.82
CA TYR A 312 -11.82 -14.31 -13.62
C TYR A 312 -13.33 -14.14 -13.82
N GLY A 313 -13.85 -14.27 -15.04
CA GLY A 313 -15.27 -14.07 -15.31
C GLY A 313 -15.73 -12.61 -15.23
N VAL A 314 -14.82 -11.65 -15.06
CA VAL A 314 -15.10 -10.20 -14.99
C VAL A 314 -14.41 -9.45 -16.12
N ARG A 315 -14.93 -8.27 -16.47
CA ARG A 315 -14.24 -7.35 -17.39
C ARG A 315 -13.64 -6.19 -16.58
N PRO A 316 -12.43 -5.72 -16.94
CA PRO A 316 -11.82 -4.57 -16.29
C PRO A 316 -12.64 -3.30 -16.48
N ARG A 317 -12.56 -2.39 -15.51
CA ARG A 317 -13.11 -1.03 -15.58
C ARG A 317 -11.94 -0.04 -15.69
N PRO A 318 -11.38 0.18 -16.89
CA PRO A 318 -10.12 0.90 -17.06
C PRO A 318 -10.16 2.33 -16.51
N HIS A 319 -11.31 2.99 -16.59
CA HIS A 319 -11.49 4.36 -16.15
C HIS A 319 -11.93 4.50 -14.69
N TRP A 320 -11.97 3.41 -13.91
CA TRP A 320 -12.51 3.46 -12.55
C TRP A 320 -11.59 4.21 -11.58
N ILE A 321 -10.29 3.91 -11.59
CA ILE A 321 -9.30 4.62 -10.76
C ILE A 321 -9.23 6.10 -11.14
N THR A 322 -9.29 6.42 -12.44
CA THR A 322 -9.29 7.80 -12.91
C THR A 322 -10.58 8.53 -12.55
N THR A 323 -11.73 7.84 -12.49
CA THR A 323 -12.98 8.41 -11.96
C THR A 323 -12.90 8.67 -10.46
N GLU A 324 -12.36 7.72 -9.70
CA GLU A 324 -12.41 7.74 -8.23
C GLU A 324 -11.40 8.72 -7.61
N TYR A 325 -10.20 8.85 -8.21
CA TYR A 325 -9.06 9.55 -7.61
C TYR A 325 -8.55 10.77 -8.40
N GLY A 326 -9.24 11.19 -9.46
CA GLY A 326 -9.04 12.50 -10.11
C GLY A 326 -8.64 12.48 -11.60
N GLY A 327 -8.28 11.31 -12.13
CA GLY A 327 -8.14 11.06 -13.57
C GLY A 327 -7.16 11.96 -14.30
N HIS A 328 -7.47 12.34 -15.54
CA HIS A 328 -6.60 13.23 -16.34
C HIS A 328 -6.31 14.58 -15.69
N ASN A 329 -7.18 15.00 -14.77
CA ASN A 329 -7.01 16.24 -14.02
C ASN A 329 -6.41 16.02 -12.62
N ILE A 330 -5.85 14.84 -12.32
CA ILE A 330 -5.39 14.48 -10.96
C ILE A 330 -4.41 15.51 -10.38
N LYS A 331 -3.50 16.08 -11.19
CA LYS A 331 -2.62 17.18 -10.75
C LYS A 331 -3.42 18.40 -10.27
N GLN A 332 -4.46 18.80 -11.01
CA GLN A 332 -5.33 19.91 -10.63
C GLN A 332 -6.23 19.56 -9.43
N VAL A 333 -6.75 18.33 -9.38
CA VAL A 333 -7.56 17.84 -8.24
C VAL A 333 -6.74 17.87 -6.96
N LEU A 334 -5.52 17.32 -6.99
CA LEU A 334 -4.59 17.37 -5.86
C LEU A 334 -4.25 18.81 -5.47
N SER A 335 -3.91 19.67 -6.45
CA SER A 335 -3.59 21.08 -6.18
C SER A 335 -4.74 21.86 -5.50
N ARG A 336 -6.00 21.55 -5.84
CA ARG A 336 -7.19 22.25 -5.31
C ARG A 336 -7.74 21.65 -4.03
N PHE A 337 -7.72 20.33 -3.89
CA PHE A 337 -8.46 19.61 -2.84
C PHE A 337 -7.58 18.73 -1.97
N GLY A 338 -6.34 18.47 -2.39
CA GLY A 338 -5.35 17.76 -1.58
C GLY A 338 -4.51 18.73 -0.74
N SER A 339 -3.85 18.17 0.27
CA SER A 339 -2.80 18.84 1.03
C SER A 339 -1.93 17.83 1.76
N ASN A 340 -0.71 18.25 2.12
CA ASN A 340 0.23 17.50 2.94
C ASN A 340 0.56 16.13 2.34
N ILE A 341 1.07 16.13 1.10
CA ILE A 341 1.52 14.91 0.43
C ILE A 341 2.93 15.15 -0.12
N ILE A 342 3.86 14.28 0.25
CA ILE A 342 5.16 14.20 -0.39
C ILE A 342 5.09 13.07 -1.42
N PHE A 343 5.44 13.38 -2.67
CA PHE A 343 5.71 12.37 -3.71
C PHE A 343 7.22 12.26 -3.92
N SER A 344 7.86 11.24 -3.35
CA SER A 344 9.28 10.98 -3.61
C SER A 344 9.45 10.05 -4.82
N ASN A 345 10.39 10.35 -5.72
CA ASN A 345 10.65 9.53 -6.91
C ASN A 345 12.14 9.50 -7.25
N GLY A 346 12.66 8.30 -7.50
CA GLY A 346 14.01 8.10 -8.04
C GLY A 346 13.97 7.93 -9.56
N MET A 347 14.78 8.67 -10.32
CA MET A 347 14.72 8.63 -11.79
C MET A 347 15.29 7.36 -12.43
N LYS A 348 15.96 6.49 -11.65
CA LYS A 348 16.29 5.13 -12.09
C LYS A 348 15.14 4.15 -11.92
N ASP A 349 14.10 4.53 -11.18
CA ASP A 349 12.88 3.76 -11.11
C ASP A 349 12.05 3.97 -12.40
N PRO A 350 11.74 2.92 -13.18
CA PRO A 350 10.83 3.06 -14.32
C PRO A 350 9.43 3.54 -13.91
N TRP A 351 8.96 3.24 -12.69
CA TRP A 351 7.65 3.70 -12.20
C TRP A 351 7.57 5.20 -11.95
N SER A 352 8.71 5.88 -11.76
CA SER A 352 8.75 7.35 -11.56
C SER A 352 8.09 8.12 -12.70
N ARG A 353 8.06 7.55 -13.92
CA ARG A 353 7.41 8.17 -15.09
C ARG A 353 5.88 8.19 -15.01
N GLY A 354 5.30 7.30 -14.21
CA GLY A 354 3.89 7.33 -13.82
C GLY A 354 3.65 8.13 -12.54
N GLY A 355 4.68 8.75 -11.94
CA GLY A 355 4.59 9.47 -10.67
C GLY A 355 4.43 10.98 -10.82
N VAL A 356 4.29 11.67 -9.69
CA VAL A 356 4.32 13.13 -9.62
C VAL A 356 5.77 13.60 -9.45
N LEU A 357 6.28 14.36 -10.41
CA LEU A 357 7.68 14.78 -10.50
C LEU A 357 7.90 16.29 -10.29
N GLU A 358 6.85 17.03 -9.94
CA GLU A 358 6.90 18.47 -9.69
C GLU A 358 5.95 18.85 -8.56
N ASN A 359 6.24 19.94 -7.85
CA ASN A 359 5.35 20.45 -6.81
C ASN A 359 4.01 20.86 -7.42
N LEU A 360 2.91 20.39 -6.83
CA LEU A 360 1.55 20.71 -7.27
C LEU A 360 0.92 21.84 -6.45
N SER A 361 1.43 22.08 -5.24
CA SER A 361 1.07 23.20 -4.37
C SER A 361 2.18 23.45 -3.34
N SER A 362 1.97 24.38 -2.41
CA SER A 362 2.89 24.60 -1.29
C SER A 362 2.94 23.44 -0.29
N SER A 363 1.93 22.55 -0.28
CA SER A 363 1.82 21.42 0.65
C SER A 363 1.81 20.06 -0.05
N ILE A 364 1.79 20.05 -1.38
CA ILE A 364 1.95 18.85 -2.21
C ILE A 364 3.23 18.99 -3.01
N VAL A 365 4.28 18.35 -2.51
CA VAL A 365 5.64 18.53 -2.99
C VAL A 365 6.18 17.26 -3.61
N ALA A 366 7.04 17.40 -4.62
CA ALA A 366 7.73 16.30 -5.26
C ALA A 366 9.22 16.34 -4.90
N LEU A 367 9.75 15.23 -4.37
CA LEU A 367 11.16 15.05 -4.08
C LEU A 367 11.76 14.08 -5.10
N VAL A 368 12.39 14.63 -6.14
CA VAL A 368 12.87 13.85 -7.28
C VAL A 368 14.39 13.73 -7.24
N THR A 369 14.90 12.50 -7.27
CA THR A 369 16.35 12.24 -7.22
C THR A 369 16.85 11.53 -8.48
N ALA A 370 17.92 12.04 -9.08
CA ALA A 370 18.42 11.51 -10.35
C ALA A 370 18.96 10.07 -10.25
N LYS A 371 19.44 9.66 -9.06
CA LYS A 371 20.11 8.37 -8.84
C LYS A 371 19.29 7.36 -8.04
N GLY A 372 18.16 7.78 -7.46
CA GLY A 372 17.29 6.90 -6.71
C GLY A 372 16.66 5.84 -7.62
N ALA A 373 16.61 4.61 -7.11
CA ALA A 373 15.78 3.55 -7.67
C ALA A 373 14.43 3.52 -6.95
N HIS A 374 13.70 2.41 -7.08
CA HIS A 374 12.35 2.26 -6.52
C HIS A 374 12.35 2.43 -4.99
N HIS A 375 11.73 3.52 -4.53
CA HIS A 375 11.50 3.94 -3.13
C HIS A 375 12.68 3.66 -2.17
N VAL A 376 13.90 4.02 -2.60
CA VAL A 376 15.12 3.80 -1.81
C VAL A 376 15.19 4.65 -0.54
N ASP A 377 14.48 5.77 -0.50
CA ASP A 377 14.22 6.60 0.68
C ASP A 377 13.64 5.80 1.85
N PHE A 378 12.88 4.73 1.59
CA PHE A 378 12.27 3.92 2.64
C PHE A 378 13.20 2.88 3.27
N ARG A 379 14.34 2.57 2.63
CA ARG A 379 15.30 1.60 3.15
C ARG A 379 15.92 2.10 4.46
N SER A 380 16.41 1.20 5.30
CA SER A 380 17.18 1.59 6.50
C SER A 380 18.38 2.44 6.11
N ALA A 381 18.73 3.39 6.96
CA ALA A 381 19.94 4.16 6.81
C ALA A 381 21.19 3.26 6.90
N THR A 382 22.17 3.51 6.03
CA THR A 382 23.46 2.83 6.04
C THR A 382 24.60 3.84 5.96
N GLU A 383 25.81 3.46 6.39
CA GLU A 383 27.00 4.32 6.25
C GLU A 383 27.41 4.54 4.78
N GLU A 384 26.90 3.70 3.86
CA GLU A 384 27.14 3.77 2.42
C GLU A 384 26.13 4.67 1.70
N ASP A 385 25.12 5.19 2.41
CA ASP A 385 24.09 6.02 1.80
C ASP A 385 24.69 7.29 1.19
N PRO A 386 24.41 7.57 -0.08
CA PRO A 386 24.96 8.75 -0.73
C PRO A 386 24.33 10.03 -0.16
N THR A 387 25.08 11.13 -0.16
CA THR A 387 24.65 12.42 0.41
C THR A 387 23.27 12.86 -0.07
N TRP A 388 22.94 12.70 -1.35
CA TRP A 388 21.63 13.07 -1.90
C TRP A 388 20.46 12.29 -1.26
N LEU A 389 20.68 11.05 -0.83
CA LEU A 389 19.66 10.22 -0.17
C LEU A 389 19.45 10.68 1.27
N ILE A 390 20.53 11.00 1.96
CA ILE A 390 20.51 11.57 3.31
C ILE A 390 19.78 12.93 3.30
N GLU A 391 20.07 13.78 2.32
CA GLU A 391 19.40 15.07 2.12
C GLU A 391 17.90 14.88 1.83
N GLN A 392 17.54 13.97 0.93
CA GLN A 392 16.13 13.67 0.64
C GLN A 392 15.37 13.25 1.91
N ARG A 393 15.90 12.27 2.67
CA ARG A 393 15.29 11.80 3.92
C ARG A 393 15.21 12.90 4.98
N THR A 394 16.18 13.80 5.01
CA THR A 394 16.17 14.94 5.93
C THR A 394 15.02 15.89 5.59
N LEU A 395 14.82 16.21 4.31
CA LEU A 395 13.69 17.02 3.85
C LEU A 395 12.34 16.36 4.14
N GLU A 396 12.21 15.05 3.92
CA GLU A 396 11.01 14.28 4.26
C GLU A 396 10.66 14.42 5.76
N VAL A 397 11.66 14.26 6.63
CA VAL A 397 11.51 14.42 8.09
C VAL A 397 11.12 15.86 8.46
N GLU A 398 11.73 16.87 7.85
CA GLU A 398 11.42 18.27 8.13
C GLU A 398 9.99 18.63 7.74
N ILE A 399 9.54 18.18 6.56
CA ILE A 399 8.17 18.40 6.09
C ILE A 399 7.18 17.68 7.01
N ILE A 400 7.41 16.40 7.35
CA ILE A 400 6.57 15.64 8.28
C ILE A 400 6.48 16.34 9.64
N ARG A 401 7.60 16.85 10.16
CA ARG A 401 7.63 17.63 11.40
C ARG A 401 6.75 18.87 11.30
N SER A 402 6.85 19.62 10.21
CA SER A 402 6.02 20.81 10.01
C SER A 402 4.52 20.51 10.04
N TRP A 403 4.08 19.35 9.52
CA TRP A 403 2.67 18.93 9.58
C TRP A 403 2.23 18.61 11.01
N ILE A 404 3.08 17.92 11.77
CA ILE A 404 2.79 17.54 13.16
C ILE A 404 2.75 18.78 14.05
N ASP A 405 3.71 19.69 13.89
CA ASP A 405 3.76 20.94 14.65
C ASP A 405 2.52 21.78 14.35
N LYS A 406 2.14 21.91 13.07
CA LYS A 406 0.93 22.64 12.67
C LYS A 406 -0.35 22.02 13.25
N TYR A 407 -0.45 20.68 13.23
CA TYR A 407 -1.59 19.97 13.84
C TYR A 407 -1.69 20.25 15.35
N ARG A 408 -0.57 20.26 16.07
CA ARG A 408 -0.54 20.57 17.51
C ARG A 408 -0.93 22.01 17.79
N GLU A 409 -0.50 22.95 16.96
CA GLU A 409 -0.93 24.36 17.06
C GLU A 409 -2.46 24.49 16.91
N ASP A 410 -3.04 23.79 15.94
CA ASP A 410 -4.48 23.87 15.65
C ASP A 410 -5.33 23.23 16.77
N GLU A 411 -4.84 22.19 17.45
CA GLU A 411 -5.53 21.55 18.60
C GLU A 411 -5.45 22.36 19.91
N MET A 412 -4.59 23.38 20.00
CA MET A 412 -4.51 24.27 21.16
C MET A 412 -5.52 25.43 21.12
N ILE A 413 -6.25 25.58 20.00
CA ILE A 413 -7.28 26.59 19.77
C ILE A 413 -8.65 25.97 20.06
#